data_AF-A0A8R2H359-F1
#
_entry.id   AF-A0A8R2H359-F1
#
_cell.length_a   1.000
_cell.length_b   1.000
_cell.length_c   1.000
_cell.angle_alpha   90.00
_cell.angle_beta   90.00
_cell.angle_gamma   90.00
#
_symmetry.space_group_name_H-M   'P 1'
#
loop_
_entity.id
_entity.type
_entity.pdbx_description
1 polymer ?
#
loop_
_entity_poly.entity_id
_entity_poly.type
_entity_poly.pdbx_seq_one_letter_code
_entity_poly.pdbx_strand_id
1 'polypeptide(L)'
;MADENDLSDTMGALSVDDNRWKELGLYDNIRTQLRKIENDYESIFSWNIKQLTGVNQNLMTNLVDNVRGGLEIITVMDGKDDKFKLIRFYSQLVICYELYNSKSYKESYLEIESVVKFLETCKFDESNEQYSDAYHHIARATYAYIALTLKIDSEKLLKGIKQIKEFNEAEKAAICAVKAKIFMEYPQKGNYIALEFADQARALHPTEPECINIWLKAKGRVRRYSEPFKIPGDDEICAAKLLCSTTTNPKHLIQVYQLYKEVGLVNKFNNNDKESTKFFKLSSYTVKKSIELANNDINQLNIILQQICVDCPYFFPKSILSNFITKLSSIKNSRVDQILGLYYLKHEKDYAKARLHLSLGMAAGNFNSTLQFIKVECLLQPVNTFPYVQTLNTMYNDFQNPKRRLTILLHILMYFNYCEINPKETMRYLKLYIDQDIEDTVKKSHLIFARPLFDVGRFLKPNEFLNELSVNLKKIMNNNDLSKEEKNTFIRFNKILQLDIQDNNFYKTAIHK
;
A
#
# COMPACT_ATOMS: atom_id res chain seq x y z
N MET A 1 3.51 24.94 20.43
CA MET A 1 4.79 25.66 20.60
C MET A 1 5.68 24.84 21.50
N ALA A 2 6.50 24.05 20.84
CA ALA A 2 7.78 23.46 21.22
C ALA A 2 8.15 22.62 19.99
N ASP A 3 8.56 23.33 18.94
CA ASP A 3 9.27 22.78 17.79
C ASP A 3 10.62 22.27 18.28
N GLU A 4 11.00 21.06 17.83
CA GLU A 4 12.37 20.60 17.53
C GLU A 4 12.32 19.08 17.37
N ASN A 5 12.11 18.63 16.14
CA ASN A 5 12.52 17.30 15.69
C ASN A 5 13.21 17.50 14.34
N ASP A 6 14.35 18.19 14.40
CA ASP A 6 15.27 18.29 13.27
C ASP A 6 16.04 16.96 13.17
N LEU A 7 15.45 16.02 12.42
CA LEU A 7 16.02 14.70 12.16
C LEU A 7 17.20 14.76 11.18
N SER A 8 17.54 15.93 10.60
CA SER A 8 18.74 16.04 9.76
C SER A 8 20.01 15.75 10.54
N ASP A 9 20.03 16.11 11.83
CA ASP A 9 21.21 15.97 12.69
C ASP A 9 21.26 14.60 13.39
N THR A 10 20.13 13.91 13.56
CA THR A 10 20.09 12.55 14.16
C THR A 10 20.34 11.42 13.17
N MET A 11 20.41 11.71 11.86
CA MET A 11 20.88 10.75 10.85
C MET A 11 22.41 10.70 10.71
N GLY A 12 23.14 11.55 11.46
CA GLY A 12 24.59 11.50 11.56
C GLY A 12 25.09 10.29 12.36
N ALA A 13 25.66 9.32 11.64
CA ALA A 13 26.61 8.32 12.15
C ALA A 13 26.25 7.63 13.48
N LEU A 14 25.16 6.86 13.51
CA LEU A 14 24.98 5.83 14.53
C LEU A 14 25.45 4.49 13.96
N SER A 15 26.75 4.22 14.09
CA SER A 15 27.35 2.95 13.68
C SER A 15 26.77 1.81 14.53
N VAL A 16 25.92 0.98 13.93
CA VAL A 16 25.56 -0.30 14.52
C VAL A 16 26.78 -1.20 14.43
N ASP A 17 27.23 -1.76 15.56
CA ASP A 17 28.17 -2.88 15.55
C ASP A 17 27.41 -4.10 14.99
N ASP A 18 27.33 -4.17 13.65
CA ASP A 18 26.51 -5.15 12.95
C ASP A 18 27.19 -6.52 13.08
N ASN A 19 26.74 -7.31 14.07
CA ASN A 19 27.19 -8.69 14.31
C ASN A 19 27.16 -9.56 13.04
N ARG A 20 26.41 -9.15 11.99
CA ARG A 20 26.42 -9.76 10.67
C ARG A 20 27.80 -9.82 10.00
N TRP A 21 28.65 -8.81 10.15
CA TRP A 21 30.00 -8.84 9.54
C TRP A 21 30.97 -9.73 10.30
N LYS A 22 30.69 -10.00 11.58
CA LYS A 22 31.38 -11.02 12.39
C LYS A 22 30.94 -12.41 11.94
N GLU A 23 29.64 -12.66 11.75
CA GLU A 23 29.11 -13.92 11.18
C GLU A 23 29.69 -14.25 9.80
N LEU A 24 29.91 -13.24 8.94
CA LEU A 24 30.45 -13.41 7.59
C LEU A 24 31.98 -13.58 7.51
N GLY A 25 32.69 -13.45 8.64
CA GLY A 25 34.16 -13.53 8.65
C GLY A 25 34.82 -12.51 7.70
N LEU A 26 34.28 -11.28 7.67
CA LEU A 26 34.85 -10.18 6.88
C LEU A 26 36.08 -9.59 7.57
N TYR A 27 37.12 -9.32 6.80
CA TYR A 27 38.34 -8.64 7.26
C TYR A 27 38.05 -7.18 7.64
N ASP A 28 38.84 -6.60 8.55
CA ASP A 28 38.60 -5.24 9.05
C ASP A 28 38.73 -4.16 7.97
N ASN A 29 39.55 -4.39 6.94
CA ASN A 29 39.62 -3.50 5.78
C ASN A 29 38.30 -3.46 5.00
N ILE A 30 37.66 -4.61 4.76
CA ILE A 30 36.35 -4.70 4.10
C ILE A 30 35.28 -4.03 4.95
N ARG A 31 35.26 -4.27 6.27
CA ARG A 31 34.33 -3.61 7.19
C ARG A 31 34.47 -2.09 7.16
N THR A 32 35.70 -1.59 7.12
CA THR A 32 35.99 -0.16 7.01
C THR A 32 35.46 0.42 5.70
N GLN A 33 35.63 -0.30 4.59
CA GLN A 33 35.09 0.12 3.29
C GLN A 33 33.55 0.09 3.26
N LEU A 34 32.90 -0.91 3.86
CA LEU A 34 31.44 -0.97 3.97
C LEU A 34 30.89 0.23 4.75
N ARG A 35 31.49 0.57 5.90
CA ARG A 35 31.12 1.78 6.68
C ARG A 35 31.31 3.06 5.87
N LYS A 36 32.38 3.12 5.08
CA LYS A 36 32.62 4.27 4.20
C LYS A 36 31.49 4.42 3.18
N ILE A 37 31.04 3.31 2.58
CA ILE A 37 29.90 3.34 1.65
C ILE A 37 28.63 3.82 2.38
N GLU A 38 28.36 3.31 3.58
CA GLU A 38 27.18 3.71 4.37
C GLU A 38 27.16 5.20 4.74
N ASN A 39 28.33 5.80 4.97
CA ASN A 39 28.45 7.20 5.41
C ASN A 39 28.60 8.20 4.25
N ASP A 40 29.37 7.84 3.21
CA ASP A 40 29.80 8.79 2.18
C ASP A 40 29.00 8.67 0.88
N TYR A 41 28.14 7.64 0.74
CA TYR A 41 27.40 7.33 -0.48
C TYR A 41 25.94 6.96 -0.20
N GLU A 42 25.02 7.54 -0.98
CA GLU A 42 23.64 7.07 -1.03
C GLU A 42 23.54 5.65 -1.61
N SER A 43 23.17 4.70 -0.77
CA SER A 43 22.86 3.31 -1.13
C SER A 43 21.68 2.81 -0.32
N ILE A 44 20.98 1.77 -0.76
CA ILE A 44 19.86 1.23 0.03
C ILE A 44 20.29 0.75 1.44
N PHE A 45 21.57 0.45 1.63
CA PHE A 45 22.14 0.06 2.92
C PHE A 45 22.41 1.25 3.84
N SER A 46 22.73 2.43 3.28
CA SER A 46 22.89 3.68 4.06
C SER A 46 21.58 4.22 4.65
N TRP A 47 20.42 3.67 4.27
CA TRP A 47 19.11 4.24 4.61
C TRP A 47 18.47 3.65 5.87
N ASN A 48 19.15 2.74 6.57
CA ASN A 48 18.70 2.18 7.85
C ASN A 48 17.26 1.63 7.86
N ILE A 49 16.78 1.09 6.71
CA ILE A 49 15.38 0.71 6.49
C ILE A 49 14.85 -0.20 7.60
N LYS A 50 15.55 -1.30 7.91
CA LYS A 50 15.13 -2.28 8.94
C LYS A 50 15.01 -1.64 10.33
N GLN A 51 15.94 -0.77 10.70
CA GLN A 51 15.94 -0.11 12.00
C GLN A 51 14.78 0.89 12.10
N LEU A 52 14.60 1.73 11.10
CA LEU A 52 13.58 2.78 11.09
C LEU A 52 12.16 2.21 11.00
N THR A 53 11.98 1.14 10.22
CA THR A 53 10.65 0.53 10.04
C THR A 53 10.31 -0.46 11.15
N GLY A 54 11.29 -0.96 11.92
CA GLY A 54 11.09 -1.91 13.02
C GLY A 54 10.48 -3.25 12.57
N VAL A 55 10.65 -3.60 11.30
CA VAL A 55 9.94 -4.72 10.69
C VAL A 55 10.53 -6.06 11.13
N ASN A 56 9.67 -6.91 11.72
CA ASN A 56 10.02 -8.29 12.02
C ASN A 56 10.08 -9.11 10.71
N GLN A 57 11.23 -9.70 10.41
CA GLN A 57 11.44 -10.50 9.19
C GLN A 57 10.44 -11.65 9.05
N ASN A 58 9.96 -12.21 10.16
CA ASN A 58 8.96 -13.29 10.16
C ASN A 58 7.58 -12.83 9.66
N LEU A 59 7.29 -11.51 9.68
CA LEU A 59 6.04 -10.92 9.18
C LEU A 59 6.13 -10.44 7.72
N MET A 60 7.32 -10.47 7.12
CA MET A 60 7.57 -10.06 5.72
C MET A 60 7.73 -11.24 4.76
N THR A 61 7.25 -12.42 5.17
CA THR A 61 7.10 -13.56 4.27
C THR A 61 6.33 -13.08 3.03
N ASN A 62 7.00 -13.13 1.88
CA ASN A 62 6.52 -12.76 0.55
C ASN A 62 6.69 -11.29 0.10
N LEU A 63 7.46 -10.40 0.77
CA LEU A 63 7.72 -9.06 0.19
C LEU A 63 8.40 -9.15 -1.18
N VAL A 64 9.46 -9.95 -1.30
CA VAL A 64 10.18 -10.17 -2.57
C VAL A 64 9.23 -10.67 -3.65
N ASP A 65 8.42 -11.69 -3.36
CA ASP A 65 7.46 -12.25 -4.31
C ASP A 65 6.37 -11.24 -4.71
N ASN A 66 5.91 -10.43 -3.75
CA ASN A 66 4.96 -9.36 -4.01
C ASN A 66 5.54 -8.28 -4.94
N VAL A 67 6.78 -7.86 -4.71
CA VAL A 67 7.46 -6.85 -5.53
C VAL A 67 7.79 -7.40 -6.92
N ARG A 68 8.34 -8.63 -7.00
CA ARG A 68 8.57 -9.35 -8.27
C ARG A 68 7.29 -9.51 -9.06
N GLY A 69 6.20 -9.91 -8.40
CA GLY A 69 4.90 -10.04 -9.03
C GLY A 69 4.34 -8.70 -9.55
N GLY A 70 4.64 -7.58 -8.88
CA GLY A 70 4.35 -6.25 -9.41
C GLY A 70 5.17 -5.90 -10.66
N LEU A 71 6.46 -6.23 -10.64
CA LEU A 71 7.38 -5.99 -11.77
C LEU A 71 7.03 -6.80 -13.00
N GLU A 72 6.59 -8.05 -12.83
CA GLU A 72 6.15 -8.92 -13.92
C GLU A 72 5.00 -8.27 -14.70
N ILE A 73 3.99 -7.76 -13.99
CA ILE A 73 2.84 -7.07 -14.61
C ILE A 73 3.31 -5.86 -15.41
N ILE A 74 4.18 -5.02 -14.83
CA ILE A 74 4.70 -3.83 -15.51
C ILE A 74 5.48 -4.22 -16.76
N THR A 75 6.31 -5.25 -16.68
CA THR A 75 7.14 -5.72 -17.80
C THR A 75 6.28 -6.23 -18.95
N VAL A 76 5.21 -6.98 -18.66
CA VAL A 76 4.28 -7.50 -19.68
C VAL A 76 3.43 -6.37 -20.29
N MET A 77 3.00 -5.40 -19.48
CA MET A 77 2.17 -4.29 -19.95
C MET A 77 2.92 -3.30 -20.83
N ASP A 78 4.16 -3.02 -20.48
CA ASP A 78 4.95 -2.01 -21.16
C ASP A 78 5.73 -2.55 -22.37
N GLY A 79 5.85 -3.87 -22.50
CA GLY A 79 6.72 -4.50 -23.50
C GLY A 79 8.21 -4.41 -23.17
N LYS A 80 9.04 -5.03 -24.04
CA LYS A 80 10.52 -4.96 -23.95
C LYS A 80 11.02 -3.59 -24.42
N ASP A 81 10.75 -2.55 -23.64
CA ASP A 81 11.24 -1.20 -23.88
C ASP A 81 12.60 -1.01 -23.17
N ASP A 82 13.56 -0.39 -23.85
CA ASP A 82 14.89 -0.04 -23.34
C ASP A 82 14.85 1.24 -22.47
N LYS A 83 13.67 1.81 -22.22
CA LYS A 83 13.49 3.01 -21.42
C LYS A 83 13.59 2.79 -19.91
N PHE A 84 14.23 3.75 -19.24
CA PHE A 84 14.26 3.84 -17.79
C PHE A 84 12.86 3.97 -17.20
N LYS A 85 12.62 3.31 -16.07
CA LYS A 85 11.36 3.39 -15.32
C LYS A 85 11.67 3.41 -13.84
N LEU A 86 11.30 4.53 -13.20
CA LEU A 86 11.51 4.70 -11.76
C LEU A 86 10.88 3.56 -10.95
N ILE A 87 9.69 3.09 -11.32
CA ILE A 87 9.01 1.96 -10.66
C ILE A 87 9.79 0.66 -10.71
N ARG A 88 10.42 0.37 -11.86
CA ARG A 88 11.28 -0.80 -12.00
C ARG A 88 12.52 -0.64 -11.12
N PHE A 89 13.13 0.53 -11.17
CA PHE A 89 14.35 0.84 -10.43
C PHE A 89 14.20 0.63 -8.91
N TYR A 90 13.26 1.33 -8.26
CA TYR A 90 13.11 1.19 -6.81
C TYR A 90 12.63 -0.20 -6.37
N SER A 91 11.84 -0.88 -7.20
CA SER A 91 11.36 -2.24 -6.91
C SER A 91 12.52 -3.24 -6.92
N GLN A 92 13.42 -3.14 -7.89
CA GLN A 92 14.62 -3.99 -7.93
C GLN A 92 15.56 -3.70 -6.76
N LEU A 93 15.71 -2.44 -6.35
CA LEU A 93 16.46 -2.10 -5.14
C LEU A 93 15.86 -2.76 -3.89
N VAL A 94 14.54 -2.71 -3.69
CA VAL A 94 13.86 -3.42 -2.59
C VAL A 94 14.16 -4.91 -2.63
N ILE A 95 14.07 -5.55 -3.80
CA ILE A 95 14.41 -6.97 -3.97
C ILE A 95 15.86 -7.23 -3.55
N CYS A 96 16.82 -6.42 -4.02
CA CYS A 96 18.24 -6.55 -3.64
C CYS A 96 18.43 -6.51 -2.12
N TYR A 97 17.81 -5.53 -1.46
CA TYR A 97 17.93 -5.34 0.00
C TYR A 97 17.31 -6.50 0.79
N GLU A 98 16.14 -6.98 0.38
CA GLU A 98 15.47 -8.09 1.07
C GLU A 98 16.20 -9.43 0.85
N LEU A 99 16.72 -9.69 -0.36
CA LEU A 99 17.57 -10.85 -0.63
C LEU A 99 18.85 -10.81 0.22
N TYR A 100 19.47 -9.63 0.33
CA TYR A 100 20.64 -9.43 1.19
C TYR A 100 20.32 -9.75 2.65
N ASN A 101 19.24 -9.18 3.18
CA ASN A 101 18.80 -9.40 4.56
C ASN A 101 18.35 -10.84 4.85
N SER A 102 17.98 -11.59 3.82
CA SER A 102 17.64 -13.02 3.89
C SER A 102 18.88 -13.92 3.74
N LYS A 103 20.09 -13.35 3.73
CA LYS A 103 21.37 -14.03 3.51
C LYS A 103 21.54 -14.65 2.10
N SER A 104 20.67 -14.31 1.14
CA SER A 104 20.78 -14.69 -0.27
C SER A 104 21.70 -13.74 -1.05
N TYR A 105 22.93 -13.55 -0.56
CA TYR A 105 23.86 -12.52 -1.05
C TYR A 105 24.20 -12.63 -2.54
N LYS A 106 24.37 -13.86 -3.05
CA LYS A 106 24.66 -14.09 -4.47
C LYS A 106 23.50 -13.68 -5.38
N GLU A 107 22.26 -13.98 -4.99
CA GLU A 107 21.08 -13.56 -5.73
C GLU A 107 20.91 -12.04 -5.68
N SER A 108 21.12 -11.44 -4.49
CA SER A 108 21.13 -9.98 -4.32
C SER A 108 22.16 -9.31 -5.25
N TYR A 109 23.37 -9.88 -5.35
CA TYR A 109 24.43 -9.43 -6.25
C TYR A 109 24.04 -9.49 -7.73
N LEU A 110 23.47 -10.62 -8.18
CA LEU A 110 23.02 -10.77 -9.58
C LEU A 110 21.88 -9.80 -9.92
N GLU A 111 20.95 -9.58 -8.99
CA GLU A 111 19.85 -8.64 -9.17
C GLU A 111 20.39 -7.21 -9.36
N ILE A 112 21.28 -6.72 -8.48
CA ILE A 112 21.81 -5.35 -8.60
C ILE A 112 22.75 -5.20 -9.81
N GLU A 113 23.51 -6.24 -10.16
CA GLU A 113 24.34 -6.24 -11.37
C GLU A 113 23.49 -6.04 -12.62
N SER A 114 22.32 -6.70 -12.67
CA SER A 114 21.37 -6.53 -13.77
C SER A 114 20.82 -5.10 -13.87
N VAL A 115 20.60 -4.43 -12.72
CA VAL A 115 20.17 -3.03 -12.66
C VAL A 115 21.26 -2.12 -13.19
N VAL A 116 22.51 -2.29 -12.74
CA VAL A 116 23.65 -1.48 -13.19
C VAL A 116 23.84 -1.62 -14.71
N LYS A 117 23.89 -2.85 -15.23
CA LYS A 117 24.00 -3.11 -16.69
C LYS A 117 22.85 -2.51 -17.49
N PHE A 118 21.63 -2.55 -16.94
CA PHE A 118 20.48 -1.92 -17.57
C PHE A 118 20.62 -0.40 -17.61
N LEU A 119 21.01 0.23 -16.50
CA LEU A 119 21.19 1.69 -16.46
C LEU A 119 22.24 2.19 -17.47
N GLU A 120 23.31 1.41 -17.70
CA GLU A 120 24.35 1.73 -18.69
C GLU A 120 23.87 1.72 -20.15
N THR A 121 22.75 1.07 -20.44
CA THR A 121 22.24 0.89 -21.80
C THR A 121 20.84 1.46 -22.01
N CYS A 122 20.15 1.84 -20.94
CA CYS A 122 18.77 2.33 -21.02
C CYS A 122 18.70 3.77 -21.53
N LYS A 123 17.54 4.13 -22.08
CA LYS A 123 17.23 5.51 -22.46
C LYS A 123 16.44 6.18 -21.35
N PHE A 124 16.96 7.30 -20.85
CA PHE A 124 16.18 8.21 -20.01
C PHE A 124 15.27 9.05 -20.89
N ASP A 125 14.04 9.28 -20.43
CA ASP A 125 13.20 10.32 -21.04
C ASP A 125 13.64 11.70 -20.56
N GLU A 126 13.21 12.76 -21.25
CA GLU A 126 13.56 14.15 -20.92
C GLU A 126 13.26 14.50 -19.45
N SER A 127 12.23 13.89 -18.85
CA SER A 127 11.88 14.13 -17.45
C SER A 127 12.84 13.49 -16.45
N ASN A 128 13.52 12.39 -16.83
CA ASN A 128 14.40 11.64 -15.94
C ASN A 128 15.89 11.85 -16.22
N GLU A 129 16.26 12.44 -17.35
CA GLU A 129 17.66 12.63 -17.75
C GLU A 129 18.47 13.40 -16.69
N GLN A 130 17.90 14.47 -16.14
CA GLN A 130 18.49 15.28 -15.07
C GLN A 130 18.73 14.52 -13.75
N TYR A 131 18.11 13.35 -13.56
CA TYR A 131 18.23 12.54 -12.36
C TYR A 131 19.10 11.28 -12.57
N SER A 132 19.58 11.05 -13.79
CA SER A 132 20.32 9.84 -14.17
C SER A 132 21.53 9.58 -13.26
N ASP A 133 22.32 10.61 -12.96
CA ASP A 133 23.50 10.51 -12.08
C ASP A 133 23.13 9.99 -10.68
N ALA A 134 22.02 10.46 -10.10
CA ALA A 134 21.54 9.98 -8.81
C ALA A 134 21.13 8.49 -8.85
N TYR A 135 20.47 8.05 -9.93
CA TYR A 135 20.10 6.65 -10.10
C TYR A 135 21.32 5.74 -10.30
N HIS A 136 22.28 6.17 -11.14
CA HIS A 136 23.54 5.46 -11.32
C HIS A 136 24.34 5.37 -10.01
N HIS A 137 24.38 6.46 -9.25
CA HIS A 137 25.01 6.49 -7.93
C HIS A 137 24.40 5.45 -7.00
N ILE A 138 23.08 5.48 -6.79
CA ILE A 138 22.40 4.55 -5.87
C ILE A 138 22.67 3.11 -6.28
N ALA A 139 22.57 2.80 -7.57
CA ALA A 139 22.78 1.44 -8.09
C ALA A 139 24.22 0.97 -7.88
N ARG A 140 25.21 1.79 -8.25
CA ARG A 140 26.63 1.42 -8.16
C ARG A 140 27.12 1.35 -6.72
N ALA A 141 26.69 2.25 -5.84
CA ALA A 141 27.02 2.20 -4.41
C ALA A 141 26.41 0.95 -3.75
N THR A 142 25.15 0.63 -4.06
CA THR A 142 24.48 -0.60 -3.62
C THR A 142 25.22 -1.85 -4.14
N TYR A 143 25.65 -1.83 -5.41
CA TYR A 143 26.38 -2.92 -6.03
C TYR A 143 27.74 -3.15 -5.37
N ALA A 144 28.51 -2.09 -5.16
CA ALA A 144 29.80 -2.14 -4.49
C ALA A 144 29.67 -2.70 -3.06
N TYR A 145 28.65 -2.28 -2.31
CA TYR A 145 28.38 -2.79 -0.96
C TYR A 145 28.17 -4.33 -0.94
N ILE A 146 27.36 -4.85 -1.87
CA ILE A 146 27.10 -6.29 -1.98
C ILE A 146 28.35 -7.04 -2.47
N ALA A 147 29.07 -6.49 -3.45
CA ALA A 147 30.31 -7.06 -3.98
C ALA A 147 31.38 -7.23 -2.89
N LEU A 148 31.58 -6.20 -2.05
CA LEU A 148 32.49 -6.23 -0.91
C LEU A 148 32.09 -7.29 0.12
N THR A 149 30.79 -7.42 0.40
CA THR A 149 30.27 -8.47 1.29
C THR A 149 30.65 -9.87 0.76
N LEU A 150 30.68 -10.05 -0.55
CA LEU A 150 31.08 -11.28 -1.23
C LEU A 150 32.61 -11.41 -1.45
N LYS A 151 33.42 -10.48 -0.95
CA LYS A 151 34.88 -10.42 -1.15
C LYS A 151 35.28 -10.31 -2.63
N ILE A 152 34.41 -9.73 -3.46
CA ILE A 152 34.69 -9.40 -4.86
C ILE A 152 35.33 -8.00 -4.90
N ASP A 153 36.40 -7.83 -5.69
CA ASP A 153 37.02 -6.52 -5.87
C ASP A 153 35.99 -5.52 -6.43
N SER A 154 35.73 -4.49 -5.65
CA SER A 154 34.74 -3.45 -5.94
C SER A 154 35.37 -2.06 -6.06
N GLU A 155 36.70 -1.93 -5.95
CA GLU A 155 37.34 -0.61 -6.01
C GLU A 155 37.06 0.08 -7.36
N LYS A 156 36.94 -0.71 -8.42
CA LYS A 156 36.54 -0.22 -9.75
C LYS A 156 35.08 0.22 -9.82
N LEU A 157 34.21 -0.31 -8.96
CA LEU A 157 32.78 0.01 -8.92
C LEU A 157 32.51 1.36 -8.25
N LEU A 158 33.34 1.75 -7.27
CA LEU A 158 33.27 3.06 -6.60
C LEU A 158 33.98 4.18 -7.37
N LYS A 159 34.84 3.84 -8.34
CA LYS A 159 35.52 4.84 -9.17
C LYS A 159 34.51 5.59 -10.05
N GLY A 160 34.47 6.92 -9.89
CA GLY A 160 33.56 7.78 -10.63
C GLY A 160 32.15 7.88 -10.05
N ILE A 161 31.90 7.34 -8.84
CA ILE A 161 30.69 7.65 -8.10
C ILE A 161 30.89 8.98 -7.36
N LYS A 162 29.98 9.92 -7.61
CA LYS A 162 29.92 11.25 -6.99
C LYS A 162 29.68 11.15 -5.48
N GLN A 163 30.27 11.99 -4.65
CA GLN A 163 29.99 11.97 -3.20
C GLN A 163 28.67 12.69 -2.89
N ILE A 164 27.99 12.32 -1.79
CA ILE A 164 26.69 12.91 -1.42
C ILE A 164 26.74 14.45 -1.38
N LYS A 165 27.82 15.00 -0.82
CA LYS A 165 28.02 16.44 -0.67
C LYS A 165 28.08 17.21 -2.00
N GLU A 166 28.35 16.51 -3.09
CA GLU A 166 28.51 17.11 -4.42
C GLU A 166 27.20 17.14 -5.19
N PHE A 167 26.13 16.50 -4.70
CA PHE A 167 24.83 16.48 -5.38
C PHE A 167 24.19 17.87 -5.46
N ASN A 168 23.67 18.19 -6.65
CA ASN A 168 22.79 19.32 -6.90
C ASN A 168 21.39 19.05 -6.31
N GLU A 169 20.52 20.05 -6.34
CA GLU A 169 19.18 19.94 -5.75
C GLU A 169 18.29 18.92 -6.46
N ALA A 170 18.40 18.78 -7.79
CA ALA A 170 17.64 17.82 -8.57
C ALA A 170 18.02 16.37 -8.21
N GLU A 171 19.32 16.07 -8.08
CA GLU A 171 19.83 14.77 -7.65
C GLU A 171 19.40 14.45 -6.22
N LYS A 172 19.47 15.42 -5.31
CA LYS A 172 18.99 15.27 -3.92
C LYS A 172 17.49 15.00 -3.89
N ALA A 173 16.70 15.70 -4.69
CA ALA A 173 15.26 15.49 -4.81
C ALA A 173 14.95 14.08 -5.33
N ALA A 174 15.68 13.61 -6.35
CA ALA A 174 15.54 12.26 -6.89
C ALA A 174 15.87 11.17 -5.86
N ILE A 175 16.93 11.34 -5.06
CA ILE A 175 17.27 10.42 -3.97
C ILE A 175 16.14 10.36 -2.94
N CYS A 176 15.62 11.52 -2.51
CA CYS A 176 14.49 11.59 -1.57
C CYS A 176 13.23 10.93 -2.15
N ALA A 177 12.95 11.15 -3.44
CA ALA A 177 11.86 10.50 -4.17
C ALA A 177 12.00 8.96 -4.19
N VAL A 178 13.21 8.43 -4.45
CA VAL A 178 13.48 6.98 -4.42
C VAL A 178 13.30 6.44 -3.00
N LYS A 179 13.89 7.09 -1.98
CA LYS A 179 13.71 6.74 -0.56
C LYS A 179 12.23 6.66 -0.22
N ALA A 180 11.44 7.68 -0.56
CA ALA A 180 10.00 7.70 -0.30
C ALA A 180 9.27 6.51 -0.93
N LYS A 181 9.55 6.16 -2.20
CA LYS A 181 8.93 4.98 -2.84
C LYS A 181 9.35 3.67 -2.17
N ILE A 182 10.61 3.54 -1.74
CA ILE A 182 11.10 2.34 -1.04
C ILE A 182 10.45 2.19 0.33
N PHE A 183 10.46 3.23 1.16
CA PHE A 183 9.84 3.19 2.50
C PHE A 183 8.33 2.90 2.43
N MET A 184 7.67 3.31 1.35
CA MET A 184 6.29 2.94 1.06
C MET A 184 6.06 1.42 0.85
N GLU A 185 7.06 0.63 0.48
CA GLU A 185 6.87 -0.84 0.39
C GLU A 185 6.87 -1.53 1.76
N TYR A 186 7.24 -0.81 2.83
CA TYR A 186 7.26 -1.31 4.19
C TYR A 186 5.95 -1.00 4.96
N PRO A 187 5.62 -1.78 6.01
CA PRO A 187 4.45 -1.55 6.86
C PRO A 187 4.37 -0.14 7.46
N GLN A 188 3.24 0.19 8.08
CA GLN A 188 2.82 1.53 8.57
C GLN A 188 3.93 2.57 8.83
N LYS A 189 4.93 2.26 9.67
CA LYS A 189 6.05 3.17 9.99
C LYS A 189 6.77 3.70 8.73
N GLY A 190 6.93 2.84 7.73
CA GLY A 190 7.48 3.22 6.43
C GLY A 190 6.67 4.28 5.70
N ASN A 191 5.34 4.34 5.86
CA ASN A 191 4.54 5.39 5.20
C ASN A 191 4.80 6.79 5.80
N TYR A 192 5.06 6.89 7.10
CA TYR A 192 5.39 8.17 7.74
C TYR A 192 6.77 8.66 7.31
N ILE A 193 7.78 7.78 7.35
CA ILE A 193 9.14 8.08 6.87
C ILE A 193 9.12 8.44 5.37
N ALA A 194 8.32 7.74 4.58
CA ALA A 194 8.16 8.05 3.17
C ALA A 194 7.55 9.44 2.92
N LEU A 195 6.66 9.91 3.80
CA LEU A 195 6.10 11.25 3.71
C LEU A 195 7.17 12.31 3.98
N GLU A 196 8.02 12.12 5.00
CA GLU A 196 9.13 13.03 5.30
C GLU A 196 10.08 13.19 4.10
N PHE A 197 10.49 12.08 3.48
CA PHE A 197 11.32 12.15 2.27
C PHE A 197 10.58 12.75 1.07
N ALA A 198 9.27 12.51 0.93
CA ALA A 198 8.49 13.12 -0.13
C ALA A 198 8.32 14.64 0.06
N ASP A 199 8.20 15.10 1.32
CA ASP A 199 8.19 16.52 1.67
C ASP A 199 9.54 17.17 1.32
N GLN A 200 10.66 16.51 1.65
CA GLN A 200 12.00 16.98 1.27
C GLN A 200 12.19 17.06 -0.27
N ALA A 201 11.79 16.01 -0.99
CA ALA A 201 11.85 16.00 -2.45
C ALA A 201 11.05 17.17 -3.07
N ARG A 202 9.85 17.42 -2.54
CA ARG A 202 9.00 18.53 -2.98
C ARG A 202 9.56 19.89 -2.56
N ALA A 203 10.22 20.01 -1.41
CA ALA A 203 10.85 21.27 -0.99
C ALA A 203 12.00 21.64 -1.95
N LEU A 204 12.79 20.65 -2.37
CA LEU A 204 13.88 20.83 -3.33
C LEU A 204 13.39 21.08 -4.76
N HIS A 205 12.30 20.44 -5.18
CA HIS A 205 11.76 20.59 -6.54
C HIS A 205 10.22 20.70 -6.57
N PRO A 206 9.65 21.85 -6.16
CA PRO A 206 8.21 21.98 -5.84
C PRO A 206 7.25 21.85 -7.02
N THR A 207 7.72 22.12 -8.23
CA THR A 207 6.92 22.02 -9.45
C THR A 207 7.12 20.72 -10.21
N GLU A 208 8.03 19.84 -9.75
CA GLU A 208 8.32 18.62 -10.49
C GLU A 208 7.15 17.62 -10.41
N PRO A 209 6.59 17.19 -11.55
CA PRO A 209 5.43 16.32 -11.57
C PRO A 209 5.61 14.99 -10.80
N GLU A 210 6.76 14.34 -10.90
CA GLU A 210 7.01 13.06 -10.20
C GLU A 210 7.15 13.27 -8.68
N CYS A 211 7.80 14.36 -8.24
CA CYS A 211 7.86 14.71 -6.81
C CYS A 211 6.47 14.97 -6.23
N ILE A 212 5.63 15.73 -6.95
CA ILE A 212 4.23 15.96 -6.56
C ILE A 212 3.45 14.64 -6.50
N ASN A 213 3.64 13.75 -7.49
CA ASN A 213 2.96 12.46 -7.54
C ASN A 213 3.32 11.57 -6.35
N ILE A 214 4.62 11.46 -6.03
CA ILE A 214 5.14 10.71 -4.88
C ILE A 214 4.57 11.25 -3.58
N TRP A 215 4.61 12.58 -3.42
CA TRP A 215 4.10 13.25 -2.23
C TRP A 215 2.60 13.02 -2.02
N LEU A 216 1.78 13.18 -3.06
CA LEU A 216 0.33 12.88 -3.00
C LEU A 216 0.07 11.42 -2.60
N LYS A 217 0.87 10.48 -3.13
CA LYS A 217 0.76 9.07 -2.78
C LYS A 217 1.14 8.79 -1.32
N ALA A 218 2.25 9.38 -0.84
CA ALA A 218 2.74 9.25 0.53
C ALA A 218 1.71 9.79 1.53
N LYS A 219 1.28 11.04 1.33
CA LYS A 219 0.33 11.72 2.20
C LYS A 219 -1.02 11.02 2.25
N GLY A 220 -1.52 10.57 1.10
CA GLY A 220 -2.73 9.76 1.03
C GLY A 220 -2.61 8.42 1.77
N ARG A 221 -1.43 7.77 1.78
CA ARG A 221 -1.22 6.53 2.54
C ARG A 221 -1.23 6.76 4.04
N VAL A 222 -0.56 7.81 4.52
CA VAL A 222 -0.59 8.22 5.92
C VAL A 222 -2.02 8.49 6.35
N ARG A 223 -2.74 9.36 5.63
CA ARG A 223 -4.14 9.68 5.93
C ARG A 223 -5.04 8.46 5.91
N ARG A 224 -5.01 7.64 4.86
CA ARG A 224 -5.87 6.42 4.79
C ARG A 224 -5.58 5.42 5.90
N TYR A 225 -4.40 5.47 6.50
CA TYR A 225 -4.06 4.63 7.62
C TYR A 225 -4.59 5.19 8.94
N SER A 226 -4.27 6.45 9.25
CA SER A 226 -4.60 7.09 10.54
C SER A 226 -6.03 7.62 10.60
N GLU A 227 -6.52 8.17 9.48
CA GLU A 227 -7.74 8.97 9.37
C GLU A 227 -8.46 8.69 8.03
N PRO A 228 -8.96 7.45 7.80
CA PRO A 228 -9.47 6.99 6.49
C PRO A 228 -10.64 7.77 5.88
N PHE A 229 -11.30 8.63 6.68
CA PHE A 229 -12.45 9.44 6.26
C PHE A 229 -12.20 10.93 6.38
N LYS A 230 -10.96 11.33 6.67
CA LYS A 230 -10.57 12.73 6.63
C LYS A 230 -10.56 13.21 5.20
N ILE A 231 -11.14 14.39 4.97
CA ILE A 231 -11.06 15.05 3.67
C ILE A 231 -9.59 15.43 3.43
N PRO A 232 -9.02 15.12 2.25
CA PRO A 232 -7.69 15.60 1.88
C PRO A 232 -7.53 17.12 2.04
N GLY A 233 -6.34 17.56 2.45
CA GLY A 233 -6.08 18.98 2.73
C GLY A 233 -6.09 19.84 1.47
N ASP A 234 -6.27 21.16 1.65
CA ASP A 234 -6.24 22.13 0.53
C ASP A 234 -4.92 22.09 -0.24
N ASP A 235 -3.82 21.80 0.44
CA ASP A 235 -2.50 21.66 -0.17
C ASP A 235 -2.42 20.46 -1.14
N GLU A 236 -3.08 19.34 -0.80
CA GLU A 236 -3.23 18.19 -1.70
C GLU A 236 -4.10 18.53 -2.90
N ILE A 237 -5.21 19.23 -2.69
CA ILE A 237 -6.09 19.65 -3.78
C ILE A 237 -5.39 20.63 -4.72
N CYS A 238 -4.62 21.58 -4.19
CA CYS A 238 -3.83 22.53 -4.98
C CYS A 238 -2.74 21.82 -5.79
N ALA A 239 -1.99 20.90 -5.17
CA ALA A 239 -0.98 20.11 -5.86
C ALA A 239 -1.59 19.23 -6.97
N ALA A 240 -2.75 18.61 -6.71
CA ALA A 240 -3.46 17.82 -7.71
C ALA A 240 -3.98 18.65 -8.89
N LYS A 241 -4.45 19.88 -8.64
CA LYS A 241 -4.84 20.84 -9.69
C LYS A 241 -3.63 21.24 -10.54
N LEU A 242 -2.51 21.59 -9.90
CA LEU A 242 -1.26 21.92 -10.58
C LEU A 242 -0.85 20.77 -11.51
N LEU A 243 -0.72 19.56 -10.95
CA LEU A 243 -0.34 18.37 -11.70
C LEU A 243 -1.32 18.07 -12.85
N CYS A 244 -2.62 18.23 -12.61
CA CYS A 244 -3.64 18.06 -13.64
C CYS A 244 -3.48 19.06 -14.78
N SER A 245 -3.05 20.29 -14.50
CA SER A 245 -2.89 21.36 -15.50
C SER A 245 -1.58 21.29 -16.28
N THR A 246 -0.48 20.84 -15.66
CA THR A 246 0.87 20.97 -16.23
C THR A 246 1.46 19.67 -16.78
N THR A 247 1.02 18.50 -16.31
CA THR A 247 1.66 17.24 -16.72
C THR A 247 1.37 16.87 -18.17
N THR A 248 2.41 16.42 -18.87
CA THR A 248 2.32 15.76 -20.18
C THR A 248 2.29 14.24 -20.05
N ASN A 249 2.79 13.70 -18.93
CA ASN A 249 2.79 12.26 -18.69
C ASN A 249 1.41 11.78 -18.19
N PRO A 250 0.73 10.88 -18.91
CA PRO A 250 -0.61 10.43 -18.55
C PRO A 250 -0.67 9.68 -17.22
N LYS A 251 0.43 9.03 -16.80
CA LYS A 251 0.48 8.24 -15.56
C LYS A 251 0.37 9.11 -14.30
N HIS A 252 0.86 10.35 -14.36
CA HIS A 252 0.79 11.26 -13.23
C HIS A 252 -0.65 11.60 -12.84
N LEU A 253 -1.57 11.58 -13.81
CA LEU A 253 -3.00 11.85 -13.59
C LEU A 253 -3.72 10.73 -12.84
N ILE A 254 -3.15 9.53 -12.73
CA ILE A 254 -3.75 8.42 -11.97
C ILE A 254 -3.86 8.79 -10.49
N GLN A 255 -2.83 9.41 -9.91
CA GLN A 255 -2.84 9.83 -8.50
C GLN A 255 -3.84 10.97 -8.26
N VAL A 256 -3.99 11.88 -9.23
CA VAL A 256 -5.01 12.95 -9.21
C VAL A 256 -6.42 12.36 -9.24
N TYR A 257 -6.67 11.41 -10.14
CA TYR A 257 -7.93 10.67 -10.23
C TYR A 257 -8.30 10.03 -8.89
N GLN A 258 -7.35 9.32 -8.26
CA GLN A 258 -7.55 8.65 -6.98
C GLN A 258 -7.87 9.64 -5.86
N LEU A 259 -7.15 10.76 -5.79
CA LEU A 259 -7.40 11.81 -4.81
C LEU A 259 -8.81 12.39 -4.95
N TYR A 260 -9.20 12.82 -6.15
CA TYR A 260 -10.55 13.37 -6.37
C TYR A 260 -11.66 12.36 -6.09
N LYS A 261 -11.44 11.08 -6.42
CA LYS A 261 -12.37 10.02 -6.06
C LYS A 261 -12.51 9.88 -4.54
N GLU A 262 -11.41 9.92 -3.81
CA GLU A 262 -11.40 9.85 -2.34
C GLU A 262 -12.17 11.03 -1.73
N VAL A 263 -11.93 12.26 -2.21
CA VAL A 263 -12.68 13.45 -1.77
C VAL A 263 -14.18 13.29 -2.06
N GLY A 264 -14.53 12.77 -3.23
CA GLY A 264 -15.92 12.50 -3.61
C GLY A 264 -16.60 11.49 -2.68
N LEU A 265 -15.90 10.41 -2.32
CA LEU A 265 -16.37 9.39 -1.38
C LEU A 265 -16.55 9.93 0.04
N VAL A 266 -15.58 10.67 0.55
CA VAL A 266 -15.67 11.28 1.89
C VAL A 266 -16.85 12.26 1.95
N ASN A 267 -17.00 13.15 0.97
CA ASN A 267 -18.15 14.05 0.92
C ASN A 267 -19.49 13.32 0.85
N LYS A 268 -19.55 12.17 0.16
CA LYS A 268 -20.74 11.31 0.13
C LYS A 268 -21.06 10.78 1.53
N PHE A 269 -20.06 10.33 2.28
CA PHE A 269 -20.25 9.89 3.66
C PHE A 269 -20.70 11.03 4.58
N ASN A 270 -20.31 12.27 4.27
CA ASN A 270 -20.69 13.47 5.01
C ASN A 270 -22.08 14.00 4.60
N ASN A 271 -22.82 13.27 3.77
CA ASN A 271 -24.09 13.71 3.15
C ASN A 271 -23.97 15.06 2.42
N ASN A 272 -22.79 15.38 1.87
CA ASN A 272 -22.55 16.54 1.03
C ASN A 272 -22.57 16.13 -0.44
N ASP A 273 -23.76 15.84 -0.95
CA ASP A 273 -23.96 15.33 -2.32
C ASP A 273 -23.47 16.29 -3.40
N LYS A 274 -23.53 17.61 -3.14
CA LYS A 274 -23.07 18.65 -4.07
C LYS A 274 -21.55 18.55 -4.29
N GLU A 275 -20.75 18.59 -3.22
CA GLU A 275 -19.30 18.47 -3.34
C GLU A 275 -18.89 17.05 -3.78
N SER A 276 -19.59 16.02 -3.31
CA SER A 276 -19.36 14.65 -3.77
C SER A 276 -19.47 14.52 -5.29
N THR A 277 -20.58 15.02 -5.86
CA THR A 277 -20.83 15.00 -7.31
C THR A 277 -19.77 15.78 -8.08
N LYS A 278 -19.37 16.96 -7.59
CA LYS A 278 -18.33 17.79 -8.19
C LYS A 278 -16.98 17.04 -8.28
N PHE A 279 -16.55 16.41 -7.20
CA PHE A 279 -15.28 15.69 -7.17
C PHE A 279 -15.31 14.39 -7.98
N PHE A 280 -16.44 13.68 -8.03
CA PHE A 280 -16.58 12.55 -8.97
C PHE A 280 -16.49 12.99 -10.44
N LYS A 281 -17.06 14.14 -10.80
CA LYS A 281 -16.90 14.72 -12.14
C LYS A 281 -15.44 15.07 -12.45
N LEU A 282 -14.72 15.69 -11.51
CA LEU A 282 -13.28 15.98 -11.65
C LEU A 282 -12.44 14.70 -11.81
N SER A 283 -12.77 13.67 -11.05
CA SER A 283 -12.13 12.35 -11.13
C SER A 283 -12.32 11.72 -12.51
N SER A 284 -13.56 11.73 -13.04
CA SER A 284 -13.85 11.25 -14.41
C SER A 284 -13.17 12.08 -15.49
N TYR A 285 -13.16 13.41 -15.36
CA TYR A 285 -12.44 14.29 -16.29
C TYR A 285 -10.95 13.96 -16.34
N THR A 286 -10.35 13.71 -15.17
CA THR A 286 -8.92 13.39 -15.06
C THR A 286 -8.56 12.07 -15.78
N VAL A 287 -9.43 11.06 -15.68
CA VAL A 287 -9.25 9.79 -16.42
C VAL A 287 -9.30 10.03 -17.92
N LYS A 288 -10.29 10.78 -18.41
CA LYS A 288 -10.41 11.11 -19.85
C LYS A 288 -9.16 11.85 -20.35
N LYS A 289 -8.71 12.86 -19.60
CA LYS A 289 -7.48 13.59 -19.93
C LYS A 289 -6.24 12.67 -19.97
N SER A 290 -6.14 11.72 -19.05
CA SER A 290 -5.06 10.71 -19.04
C SER A 290 -5.08 9.82 -20.29
N ILE A 291 -6.28 9.39 -20.72
CA ILE A 291 -6.46 8.60 -21.94
C ILE A 291 -6.12 9.43 -23.19
N GLU A 292 -6.53 10.69 -23.24
CA GLU A 292 -6.20 11.62 -24.34
C GLU A 292 -4.68 11.84 -24.44
N LEU A 293 -4.01 12.10 -23.31
CA LEU A 293 -2.55 12.26 -23.25
C LEU A 293 -1.79 11.00 -23.66
N ALA A 294 -2.35 9.81 -23.41
CA ALA A 294 -1.75 8.56 -23.88
C ALA A 294 -1.74 8.45 -25.41
N ASN A 295 -2.54 9.26 -26.13
CA ASN A 295 -2.50 9.39 -27.59
C ASN A 295 -2.48 8.06 -28.35
N ASN A 296 -3.35 7.12 -27.95
CA ASN A 296 -3.44 5.75 -28.50
C ASN A 296 -2.19 4.88 -28.33
N ASP A 297 -1.20 5.27 -27.52
CA ASP A 297 -0.12 4.39 -27.09
C ASP A 297 -0.69 3.24 -26.25
N ILE A 298 -0.70 2.04 -26.85
CA ILE A 298 -1.26 0.82 -26.25
C ILE A 298 -0.58 0.49 -24.91
N ASN A 299 0.72 0.74 -24.77
CA ASN A 299 1.44 0.43 -23.53
C ASN A 299 1.03 1.41 -22.42
N GLN A 300 0.95 2.71 -22.73
CA GLN A 300 0.45 3.71 -21.78
C GLN A 300 -1.00 3.41 -21.35
N LEU A 301 -1.87 3.09 -22.30
CA LEU A 301 -3.27 2.74 -22.03
C LEU A 301 -3.39 1.48 -21.15
N ASN A 302 -2.57 0.46 -21.37
CA ASN A 302 -2.52 -0.74 -20.53
C ASN A 302 -2.09 -0.43 -19.09
N ILE A 303 -1.14 0.48 -18.89
CA ILE A 303 -0.70 0.90 -17.55
C ILE A 303 -1.80 1.68 -16.82
N ILE A 304 -2.49 2.58 -17.53
CA ILE A 304 -3.62 3.30 -16.95
C ILE A 304 -4.72 2.29 -16.56
N LEU A 305 -5.07 1.38 -17.47
CA LEU A 305 -6.03 0.29 -17.21
C LEU A 305 -5.62 -0.56 -16.01
N GLN A 306 -4.36 -0.95 -15.87
CA GLN A 306 -3.86 -1.69 -14.72
C GLN A 306 -4.23 -1.01 -13.39
N GLN A 307 -4.20 0.31 -13.34
CA GLN A 307 -4.45 1.07 -12.12
C GLN A 307 -5.93 1.42 -11.90
N ILE A 308 -6.76 1.46 -12.95
CA ILE A 308 -8.15 1.94 -12.86
C ILE A 308 -9.22 0.98 -13.41
N CYS A 309 -8.88 -0.20 -13.95
CA CYS A 309 -9.86 -1.09 -14.59
C CYS A 309 -10.92 -1.62 -13.63
N VAL A 310 -10.59 -1.75 -12.34
CA VAL A 310 -11.54 -2.19 -11.30
C VAL A 310 -12.60 -1.12 -11.03
N ASP A 311 -12.30 0.13 -11.34
CA ASP A 311 -13.15 1.26 -11.00
C ASP A 311 -13.94 1.79 -12.19
N CYS A 312 -13.27 2.02 -13.33
CA CYS A 312 -13.85 2.75 -14.45
C CYS A 312 -13.43 2.20 -15.85
N PRO A 313 -13.60 0.91 -16.15
CA PRO A 313 -13.10 0.33 -17.39
C PRO A 313 -13.82 0.87 -18.65
N TYR A 314 -15.04 1.37 -18.48
CA TYR A 314 -15.88 1.90 -19.56
C TYR A 314 -15.36 3.20 -20.20
N PHE A 315 -14.35 3.86 -19.62
CA PHE A 315 -13.70 4.99 -20.28
C PHE A 315 -12.82 4.57 -21.47
N PHE A 316 -12.53 3.27 -21.61
CA PHE A 316 -11.68 2.75 -22.67
C PHE A 316 -12.50 2.12 -23.80
N PRO A 317 -12.00 2.17 -25.05
CA PRO A 317 -12.57 1.40 -26.14
C PRO A 317 -12.58 -0.11 -25.81
N LYS A 318 -13.65 -0.81 -26.21
CA LYS A 318 -13.79 -2.26 -25.98
C LYS A 318 -12.59 -3.06 -26.50
N SER A 319 -12.03 -2.69 -27.65
CA SER A 319 -10.86 -3.36 -28.24
C SER A 319 -9.62 -3.27 -27.34
N ILE A 320 -9.35 -2.10 -26.76
CA ILE A 320 -8.24 -1.88 -25.83
C ILE A 320 -8.45 -2.69 -24.54
N LEU A 321 -9.67 -2.66 -24.00
CA LEU A 321 -10.03 -3.42 -22.81
C LEU A 321 -9.88 -4.94 -23.04
N SER A 322 -10.37 -5.47 -24.16
CA SER A 322 -10.21 -6.88 -24.53
C SER A 322 -8.75 -7.30 -24.70
N ASN A 323 -7.91 -6.44 -25.28
CA ASN A 323 -6.46 -6.67 -25.39
C ASN A 323 -5.82 -6.72 -24.00
N PHE A 324 -6.13 -5.74 -23.15
CA PHE A 324 -5.65 -5.66 -21.77
C PHE A 324 -6.02 -6.90 -20.94
N ILE A 325 -7.28 -7.35 -21.01
CA ILE A 325 -7.74 -8.56 -20.31
C ILE A 325 -7.03 -9.81 -20.84
N THR A 326 -6.85 -9.91 -22.17
CA THR A 326 -6.08 -11.02 -22.78
C THR A 326 -4.63 -11.04 -22.29
N LYS A 327 -3.94 -9.89 -22.26
CA LYS A 327 -2.58 -9.78 -21.73
C LYS A 327 -2.49 -10.18 -20.28
N LEU A 328 -3.37 -9.65 -19.42
CA LEU A 328 -3.43 -10.02 -18.01
C LEU A 328 -3.64 -11.53 -17.84
N SER A 329 -4.58 -12.12 -18.57
CA SER A 329 -4.91 -13.54 -18.46
C SER A 329 -3.74 -14.48 -18.78
N SER A 330 -2.69 -13.99 -19.44
CA SER A 330 -1.47 -14.77 -19.72
C SER A 330 -0.46 -14.81 -18.56
N ILE A 331 -0.63 -13.94 -17.56
CA ILE A 331 0.30 -13.78 -16.43
C ILE A 331 -0.19 -14.61 -15.25
N LYS A 332 0.63 -15.54 -14.76
CA LYS A 332 0.31 -16.38 -13.59
C LYS A 332 0.70 -15.66 -12.30
N ASN A 333 -0.17 -14.79 -11.80
CA ASN A 333 0.17 -13.88 -10.71
C ASN A 333 -1.06 -13.54 -9.85
N SER A 334 -0.94 -13.67 -8.53
CA SER A 334 -2.08 -13.50 -7.61
C SER A 334 -2.68 -12.09 -7.62
N ARG A 335 -1.90 -11.06 -7.96
CA ARG A 335 -2.40 -9.69 -8.14
C ARG A 335 -3.19 -9.55 -9.42
N VAL A 336 -2.79 -10.24 -10.49
CA VAL A 336 -3.52 -10.27 -11.76
C VAL A 336 -4.85 -10.98 -11.58
N ASP A 337 -4.84 -12.12 -10.91
CA ASP A 337 -6.06 -12.85 -10.53
C ASP A 337 -7.01 -11.98 -9.70
N GLN A 338 -6.48 -11.19 -8.75
CA GLN A 338 -7.28 -10.22 -8.01
C GLN A 338 -7.92 -9.17 -8.93
N ILE A 339 -7.16 -8.60 -9.87
CA ILE A 339 -7.63 -7.58 -10.81
C ILE A 339 -8.73 -8.14 -11.71
N LEU A 340 -8.49 -9.30 -12.33
CA LEU A 340 -9.44 -9.97 -13.22
C LEU A 340 -10.70 -10.39 -12.46
N GLY A 341 -10.54 -10.96 -11.27
CA GLY A 341 -11.66 -11.34 -10.41
C GLY A 341 -12.56 -10.16 -10.05
N LEU A 342 -11.95 -9.02 -9.67
CA LEU A 342 -12.68 -7.78 -9.38
C LEU A 342 -13.33 -7.16 -10.62
N TYR A 343 -12.68 -7.24 -11.78
CA TYR A 343 -13.24 -6.79 -13.05
C TYR A 343 -14.53 -7.55 -13.39
N TYR A 344 -14.46 -8.89 -13.40
CA TYR A 344 -15.62 -9.73 -13.69
C TYR A 344 -16.73 -9.58 -12.63
N LEU A 345 -16.37 -9.41 -11.36
CA LEU A 345 -17.32 -9.21 -10.28
C LEU A 345 -18.10 -7.89 -10.43
N LYS A 346 -17.40 -6.78 -10.68
CA LYS A 346 -18.01 -5.44 -10.63
C LYS A 346 -18.63 -4.99 -11.94
N HIS A 347 -18.03 -5.35 -13.08
CA HIS A 347 -18.38 -4.75 -14.37
C HIS A 347 -19.11 -5.73 -15.28
N GLU A 348 -18.55 -6.92 -15.52
CA GLU A 348 -19.23 -7.94 -16.35
C GLU A 348 -20.37 -8.62 -15.60
N LYS A 349 -20.31 -8.63 -14.25
CA LYS A 349 -21.18 -9.42 -13.38
C LYS A 349 -21.17 -10.92 -13.73
N ASP A 350 -20.04 -11.40 -14.27
CA ASP A 350 -19.78 -12.81 -14.54
C ASP A 350 -19.22 -13.45 -13.25
N TYR A 351 -20.11 -13.91 -12.38
CA TYR A 351 -19.74 -14.47 -11.08
C TYR A 351 -18.95 -15.78 -11.21
N ALA A 352 -19.11 -16.53 -12.30
CA ALA A 352 -18.35 -17.76 -12.51
C ALA A 352 -16.88 -17.46 -12.79
N LYS A 353 -16.59 -16.51 -13.69
CA LYS A 353 -15.21 -16.05 -13.94
C LYS A 353 -14.62 -15.30 -12.76
N ALA A 354 -15.42 -14.47 -12.10
CA ALA A 354 -14.98 -13.80 -10.88
C ALA A 354 -14.55 -14.83 -9.82
N ARG A 355 -15.35 -15.87 -9.60
CA ARG A 355 -15.03 -16.96 -8.67
C ARG A 355 -13.72 -17.66 -9.05
N LEU A 356 -13.54 -18.01 -10.33
CA LEU A 356 -12.34 -18.69 -10.82
C LEU A 356 -11.06 -17.88 -10.52
N HIS A 357 -11.02 -16.61 -10.90
CA HIS A 357 -9.82 -15.80 -10.67
C HIS A 357 -9.59 -15.52 -9.19
N LEU A 358 -10.65 -15.22 -8.42
CA LEU A 358 -10.51 -14.96 -7.00
C LEU A 358 -10.08 -16.22 -6.21
N SER A 359 -10.46 -17.42 -6.65
CA SER A 359 -9.99 -18.67 -6.04
C SER A 359 -8.52 -18.95 -6.35
N LEU A 360 -8.04 -18.64 -7.55
CA LEU A 360 -6.61 -18.70 -7.89
C LEU A 360 -5.80 -17.74 -7.02
N GLY A 361 -6.27 -16.49 -6.87
CA GLY A 361 -5.65 -15.51 -5.98
C GLY A 361 -5.66 -15.96 -4.51
N MET A 362 -6.75 -16.59 -4.04
CA MET A 362 -6.84 -17.18 -2.70
C MET A 362 -5.84 -18.32 -2.51
N ALA A 363 -5.73 -19.24 -3.48
CA ALA A 363 -4.77 -20.35 -3.44
C ALA A 363 -3.31 -19.87 -3.37
N ALA A 364 -3.03 -18.69 -3.94
CA ALA A 364 -1.73 -18.01 -3.83
C ALA A 364 -1.58 -17.15 -2.56
N GLY A 365 -2.50 -17.24 -1.59
CA GLY A 365 -2.42 -16.52 -0.31
C GLY A 365 -2.76 -15.03 -0.36
N ASN A 366 -3.47 -14.55 -1.39
CA ASN A 366 -3.89 -13.15 -1.46
C ASN A 366 -5.15 -12.90 -0.61
N PHE A 367 -4.96 -12.21 0.53
CA PHE A 367 -6.02 -11.85 1.48
C PHE A 367 -7.25 -11.18 0.84
N ASN A 368 -7.03 -10.22 -0.06
CA ASN A 368 -8.11 -9.48 -0.68
C ASN A 368 -8.89 -10.36 -1.66
N SER A 369 -8.20 -11.21 -2.41
CA SER A 369 -8.84 -12.22 -3.27
C SER A 369 -9.70 -13.17 -2.45
N THR A 370 -9.21 -13.66 -1.31
CA THR A 370 -9.99 -14.51 -0.39
C THR A 370 -11.26 -13.82 0.11
N LEU A 371 -11.18 -12.56 0.54
CA LEU A 371 -12.38 -11.81 0.98
C LEU A 371 -13.41 -11.65 -0.14
N GLN A 372 -12.95 -11.31 -1.35
CA GLN A 372 -13.85 -11.14 -2.48
C GLN A 372 -14.40 -12.48 -2.99
N PHE A 373 -13.63 -13.57 -2.87
CA PHE A 373 -14.10 -14.93 -3.15
C PHE A 373 -15.28 -15.29 -2.25
N ILE A 374 -15.15 -15.07 -0.93
CA ILE A 374 -16.26 -15.28 0.03
C ILE A 374 -17.50 -14.45 -0.37
N LYS A 375 -17.30 -13.19 -0.78
CA LYS A 375 -18.38 -12.35 -1.28
C LYS A 375 -19.06 -12.94 -2.52
N VAL A 376 -18.29 -13.46 -3.48
CA VAL A 376 -18.85 -14.12 -4.67
C VAL A 376 -19.62 -15.37 -4.31
N GLU A 377 -19.11 -16.19 -3.40
CA GLU A 377 -19.83 -17.36 -2.88
C GLU A 377 -21.17 -16.94 -2.27
N CYS A 378 -21.21 -15.88 -1.47
CA CYS A 378 -22.45 -15.37 -0.88
C CYS A 378 -23.40 -14.70 -1.90
N LEU A 379 -22.94 -14.38 -3.11
CA LEU A 379 -23.79 -13.92 -4.21
C LEU A 379 -24.37 -15.09 -5.02
N LEU A 380 -23.63 -16.21 -5.09
CA LEU A 380 -24.02 -17.41 -5.83
C LEU A 380 -24.96 -18.31 -5.01
N GLN A 381 -24.87 -18.26 -3.69
CA GLN A 381 -25.67 -19.07 -2.79
C GLN A 381 -25.99 -18.32 -1.48
N PRO A 382 -27.08 -18.66 -0.79
CA PRO A 382 -27.40 -18.11 0.52
C PRO A 382 -26.25 -18.26 1.53
N VAL A 383 -26.06 -17.26 2.40
CA VAL A 383 -24.95 -17.25 3.38
C VAL A 383 -25.02 -18.42 4.38
N ASN A 384 -26.20 -18.97 4.62
CA ASN A 384 -26.41 -20.11 5.52
C ASN A 384 -26.10 -21.47 4.87
N THR A 385 -25.95 -21.55 3.55
CA THR A 385 -25.56 -22.79 2.85
C THR A 385 -24.06 -22.82 2.54
N PHE A 386 -23.43 -21.65 2.43
CA PHE A 386 -21.98 -21.53 2.35
C PHE A 386 -21.36 -21.69 3.76
N PRO A 387 -20.24 -22.41 3.94
CA PRO A 387 -19.56 -22.57 5.24
C PRO A 387 -18.84 -21.28 5.70
N TYR A 388 -19.58 -20.18 5.82
CA TYR A 388 -19.08 -18.81 5.98
C TYR A 388 -18.11 -18.64 7.15
N VAL A 389 -18.54 -19.02 8.35
CA VAL A 389 -17.73 -18.90 9.58
C VAL A 389 -16.53 -19.84 9.53
N GLN A 390 -16.69 -21.06 9.00
CA GLN A 390 -15.58 -22.01 8.86
C GLN A 390 -14.50 -21.46 7.91
N THR A 391 -14.89 -20.91 6.75
CA THR A 391 -13.94 -20.30 5.81
C THR A 391 -13.22 -19.11 6.44
N LEU A 392 -13.94 -18.24 7.17
CA LEU A 392 -13.32 -17.11 7.89
C LEU A 392 -12.39 -17.58 9.02
N ASN A 393 -12.69 -18.67 9.72
CA ASN A 393 -11.80 -19.25 10.72
C ASN A 393 -10.52 -19.82 10.10
N THR A 394 -10.61 -20.52 8.96
CA THR A 394 -9.42 -20.95 8.20
C THR A 394 -8.56 -19.74 7.82
N MET A 395 -9.20 -18.69 7.30
CA MET A 395 -8.55 -17.43 6.97
C MET A 395 -7.87 -16.77 8.19
N TYR A 396 -8.48 -16.84 9.38
CA TYR A 396 -7.90 -16.31 10.63
C TYR A 396 -6.59 -17.02 11.02
N ASN A 397 -6.52 -18.33 10.74
CA ASN A 397 -5.33 -19.15 10.99
C ASN A 397 -4.24 -18.91 9.94
N ASP A 398 -4.61 -18.66 8.69
CA ASP A 398 -3.65 -18.43 7.61
C ASP A 398 -3.06 -17.01 7.68
N PHE A 399 -3.85 -16.01 8.07
CA PHE A 399 -3.43 -14.61 8.10
C PHE A 399 -3.16 -14.13 9.52
N GLN A 400 -1.87 -14.06 9.89
CA GLN A 400 -1.43 -13.65 11.22
C GLN A 400 -1.40 -12.13 11.45
N ASN A 401 -1.51 -11.32 10.39
CA ASN A 401 -1.50 -9.86 10.51
C ASN A 401 -2.72 -9.37 11.33
N PRO A 402 -2.52 -8.61 12.42
CA PRO A 402 -3.63 -8.18 13.30
C PRO A 402 -4.75 -7.41 12.59
N LYS A 403 -4.43 -6.61 11.56
CA LYS A 403 -5.44 -5.81 10.84
C LYS A 403 -6.31 -6.68 9.94
N ARG A 404 -5.68 -7.64 9.26
CA ARG A 404 -6.40 -8.67 8.49
C ARG A 404 -7.31 -9.49 9.41
N ARG A 405 -6.82 -9.85 10.60
CA ARG A 405 -7.62 -10.54 11.63
C ARG A 405 -8.79 -9.71 12.12
N LEU A 406 -8.63 -8.41 12.36
CA LEU A 406 -9.77 -7.53 12.67
C LEU A 406 -10.84 -7.56 11.58
N THR A 407 -10.46 -7.54 10.30
CA THR A 407 -11.40 -7.66 9.17
C THR A 407 -12.14 -8.99 9.18
N ILE A 408 -11.43 -10.09 9.38
CA ILE A 408 -12.05 -11.43 9.47
C ILE A 408 -13.03 -11.50 10.64
N LEU A 409 -12.58 -11.12 11.83
CA LEU A 409 -13.38 -11.17 13.07
C LEU A 409 -14.61 -10.26 12.99
N LEU A 410 -14.51 -9.09 12.36
CA LEU A 410 -15.67 -8.23 12.11
C LEU A 410 -16.74 -8.96 11.30
N HIS A 411 -16.36 -9.65 10.22
CA HIS A 411 -17.33 -10.38 9.40
C HIS A 411 -17.98 -11.55 10.13
N ILE A 412 -17.22 -12.25 10.99
CA ILE A 412 -17.78 -13.27 11.88
C ILE A 412 -18.77 -12.65 12.87
N LEU A 413 -18.42 -11.51 13.47
CA LEU A 413 -19.31 -10.77 14.37
C LEU A 413 -20.60 -10.34 13.68
N MET A 414 -20.53 -9.84 12.45
CA MET A 414 -21.70 -9.49 11.65
C MET A 414 -22.61 -10.71 11.43
N TYR A 415 -22.03 -11.86 11.09
CA TYR A 415 -22.79 -13.10 10.90
C TYR A 415 -23.52 -13.54 12.18
N PHE A 416 -22.85 -13.61 13.32
CA PHE A 416 -23.49 -14.06 14.57
C PHE A 416 -24.45 -13.03 15.17
N ASN A 417 -24.27 -11.74 14.90
CA ASN A 417 -25.22 -10.72 15.36
C ASN A 417 -26.48 -10.67 14.50
N TYR A 418 -26.39 -10.99 13.21
CA TYR A 418 -27.46 -10.74 12.26
C TYR A 418 -28.08 -12.00 11.66
N CYS A 419 -27.27 -12.97 11.23
CA CYS A 419 -27.75 -14.16 10.52
C CYS A 419 -28.18 -15.27 11.47
N GLU A 420 -27.31 -15.66 12.40
CA GLU A 420 -27.57 -16.79 13.31
C GLU A 420 -28.18 -16.35 14.65
N ILE A 421 -27.88 -15.13 15.10
CA ILE A 421 -28.25 -14.59 16.42
C ILE A 421 -27.78 -15.53 17.55
N ASN A 422 -26.47 -15.54 17.78
CA ASN A 422 -25.84 -16.40 18.78
C ASN A 422 -25.06 -15.56 19.83
N PRO A 423 -25.63 -15.34 21.04
CA PRO A 423 -25.00 -14.53 22.08
C PRO A 423 -23.63 -15.02 22.54
N LYS A 424 -23.47 -16.34 22.70
CA LYS A 424 -22.22 -16.94 23.18
C LYS A 424 -21.09 -16.76 22.17
N GLU A 425 -21.35 -17.07 20.91
CA GLU A 425 -20.36 -16.86 19.85
C GLU A 425 -20.10 -15.37 19.61
N THR A 426 -21.11 -14.51 19.71
CA THR A 426 -20.93 -13.05 19.65
C THR A 426 -19.93 -12.56 20.71
N MET A 427 -20.09 -12.99 21.98
CA MET A 427 -19.16 -12.61 23.05
C MET A 427 -17.75 -13.18 22.84
N ARG A 428 -17.65 -14.44 22.42
CA ARG A 428 -16.37 -15.10 22.12
C ARG A 428 -15.59 -14.35 21.04
N TYR A 429 -16.21 -14.07 19.90
CA TYR A 429 -15.54 -13.38 18.79
C TYR A 429 -15.31 -11.90 19.08
N LEU A 430 -16.15 -11.27 19.90
CA LEU A 430 -15.92 -9.89 20.35
C LEU A 430 -14.67 -9.81 21.22
N LYS A 431 -14.47 -10.79 22.12
CA LYS A 431 -13.24 -10.88 22.90
C LYS A 431 -12.02 -11.00 21.99
N LEU A 432 -12.04 -11.94 21.04
CA LEU A 432 -10.95 -12.10 20.07
C LEU A 432 -10.67 -10.81 19.29
N TYR A 433 -11.72 -10.05 18.94
CA TYR A 433 -11.62 -8.77 18.24
C TYR A 433 -10.93 -7.70 19.09
N ILE A 434 -11.31 -7.58 20.37
CA ILE A 434 -10.75 -6.60 21.30
C ILE A 434 -9.31 -6.97 21.70
N ASP A 435 -9.00 -8.26 21.77
CA ASP A 435 -7.67 -8.79 22.10
C ASP A 435 -6.65 -8.69 20.96
N GLN A 436 -7.05 -8.26 19.76
CA GLN A 436 -6.07 -7.97 18.70
C GLN A 436 -5.15 -6.83 19.13
N ASP A 437 -3.84 -7.01 18.92
CA ASP A 437 -2.79 -6.03 19.22
C ASP A 437 -2.80 -4.87 18.20
N ILE A 438 -3.84 -4.05 18.29
CA ILE A 438 -4.10 -2.86 17.48
C ILE A 438 -4.71 -1.79 18.40
N GLU A 439 -4.41 -0.53 18.11
CA GLU A 439 -5.00 0.62 18.80
C GLU A 439 -6.53 0.60 18.78
N ASP A 440 -7.14 0.93 19.92
CA ASP A 440 -8.59 0.88 20.08
C ASP A 440 -9.34 1.90 19.19
N THR A 441 -8.69 3.00 18.82
CA THR A 441 -9.18 3.98 17.83
C THR A 441 -9.39 3.34 16.45
N VAL A 442 -8.45 2.49 16.03
CA VAL A 442 -8.53 1.74 14.77
C VAL A 442 -9.63 0.69 14.84
N LYS A 443 -9.76 -0.03 15.98
CA LYS A 443 -10.86 -0.98 16.22
C LYS A 443 -12.23 -0.28 16.13
N LYS A 444 -12.40 0.86 16.82
CA LYS A 444 -13.65 1.63 16.74
C LYS A 444 -13.94 2.06 15.31
N SER A 445 -12.98 2.64 14.60
CA SER A 445 -13.14 3.04 13.19
C SER A 445 -13.59 1.85 12.33
N HIS A 446 -12.97 0.70 12.47
CA HIS A 446 -13.32 -0.49 11.70
C HIS A 446 -14.77 -0.98 11.96
N LEU A 447 -15.28 -0.84 13.19
CA LEU A 447 -16.69 -1.13 13.50
C LEU A 447 -17.65 -0.07 12.92
N ILE A 448 -17.27 1.20 12.93
CA ILE A 448 -18.08 2.30 12.37
C ILE A 448 -18.34 2.06 10.89
N PHE A 449 -17.32 1.65 10.14
CA PHE A 449 -17.40 1.54 8.68
C PHE A 449 -17.59 0.10 8.19
N ALA A 450 -18.05 -0.78 9.07
CA ALA A 450 -18.30 -2.18 8.77
C ALA A 450 -19.30 -2.36 7.61
N ARG A 451 -18.97 -3.25 6.67
CA ARG A 451 -19.82 -3.62 5.54
C ARG A 451 -19.86 -5.13 5.41
N PRO A 452 -21.02 -5.75 5.17
CA PRO A 452 -21.10 -7.20 5.04
C PRO A 452 -20.53 -7.66 3.69
N LEU A 453 -20.05 -8.90 3.64
CA LEU A 453 -19.65 -9.57 2.39
C LEU A 453 -20.84 -10.23 1.67
N PHE A 454 -22.01 -10.25 2.32
CA PHE A 454 -23.25 -10.83 1.82
C PHE A 454 -24.33 -9.75 1.79
N ASP A 455 -25.37 -9.95 0.98
CA ASP A 455 -26.45 -8.97 0.90
C ASP A 455 -27.36 -9.07 2.13
N VAL A 456 -27.56 -7.94 2.81
CA VAL A 456 -28.44 -7.80 3.97
C VAL A 456 -29.37 -6.60 3.87
N GLY A 457 -29.30 -5.82 2.78
CA GLY A 457 -30.07 -4.57 2.62
C GLY A 457 -29.86 -3.51 3.72
N ARG A 458 -28.85 -3.66 4.59
CA ARG A 458 -28.56 -2.84 5.79
C ARG A 458 -27.05 -2.61 5.94
N PHE A 459 -26.67 -1.81 6.94
CA PHE A 459 -25.28 -1.36 7.16
C PHE A 459 -24.77 -0.56 5.94
N LEU A 460 -25.68 0.27 5.42
CA LEU A 460 -25.47 1.15 4.27
C LEU A 460 -24.80 2.46 4.67
N LYS A 461 -24.84 2.84 5.95
CA LYS A 461 -24.22 4.06 6.48
C LYS A 461 -23.21 3.75 7.60
N PRO A 462 -22.25 4.66 7.84
CA PRO A 462 -21.39 4.59 9.02
C PRO A 462 -22.19 4.44 10.32
N ASN A 463 -21.62 3.77 11.31
CA ASN A 463 -22.15 3.46 12.64
C ASN A 463 -23.34 2.49 12.70
N GLU A 464 -24.00 2.14 11.59
CA GLU A 464 -25.20 1.30 11.66
C GLU A 464 -24.93 -0.04 12.34
N PHE A 465 -23.85 -0.73 11.94
CA PHE A 465 -23.47 -2.00 12.57
C PHE A 465 -23.01 -1.81 14.02
N LEU A 466 -22.21 -0.78 14.31
CA LEU A 466 -21.74 -0.49 15.66
C LEU A 466 -22.89 -0.24 16.65
N ASN A 467 -23.90 0.51 16.22
CA ASN A 467 -25.09 0.80 17.00
C ASN A 467 -25.90 -0.47 17.27
N GLU A 468 -26.10 -1.30 16.24
CA GLU A 468 -26.82 -2.57 16.37
C GLU A 468 -26.08 -3.54 17.30
N LEU A 469 -24.76 -3.68 17.12
CA LEU A 469 -23.90 -4.47 18.00
C LEU A 469 -24.00 -3.98 19.46
N SER A 470 -23.97 -2.66 19.70
CA SER A 470 -24.11 -2.09 21.04
C SER A 470 -25.46 -2.44 21.67
N VAL A 471 -26.56 -2.32 20.92
CA VAL A 471 -27.91 -2.69 21.39
C VAL A 471 -27.99 -4.18 21.70
N ASN A 472 -27.45 -5.03 20.84
CA ASN A 472 -27.45 -6.48 21.04
C ASN A 472 -26.63 -6.87 22.27
N LEU A 473 -25.45 -6.30 22.44
CA LEU A 473 -24.61 -6.57 23.62
C LEU A 473 -25.27 -6.13 24.93
N LYS A 474 -25.99 -4.99 24.94
CA LYS A 474 -26.78 -4.58 26.11
C LYS A 474 -27.90 -5.59 26.43
N LYS A 475 -28.58 -6.14 25.43
CA LYS A 475 -29.58 -7.21 25.64
C LYS A 475 -28.93 -8.47 26.20
N ILE A 476 -27.77 -8.87 25.67
CA ILE A 476 -27.02 -10.03 26.15
C ILE A 476 -26.64 -9.85 27.62
N MET A 477 -26.16 -8.66 28.01
CA MET A 477 -25.81 -8.32 29.38
C MET A 477 -26.98 -8.38 30.36
N ASN A 478 -28.18 -8.00 29.92
CA ASN A 478 -29.36 -7.96 30.79
C ASN A 478 -30.05 -9.32 30.95
N ASN A 479 -29.93 -10.20 29.94
CA ASN A 479 -30.76 -11.40 29.84
C ASN A 479 -30.00 -12.71 30.10
N ASN A 480 -28.69 -12.68 30.33
CA ASN A 480 -27.88 -13.89 30.49
C ASN A 480 -26.99 -13.84 31.75
N ASP A 481 -26.81 -15.00 32.39
CA ASP A 481 -25.78 -15.21 33.41
C ASP A 481 -24.40 -15.28 32.73
N LEU A 482 -23.78 -14.11 32.57
CA LEU A 482 -22.47 -13.98 31.96
C LEU A 482 -21.35 -14.31 32.94
N SER A 483 -20.33 -14.99 32.42
CA SER A 483 -19.05 -15.21 33.09
C SER A 483 -18.33 -13.90 33.38
N LYS A 484 -17.37 -13.94 34.31
CA LYS A 484 -16.51 -12.78 34.64
C LYS A 484 -15.76 -12.26 33.40
N GLU A 485 -15.35 -13.16 32.52
CA GLU A 485 -14.61 -12.85 31.30
C GLU A 485 -15.48 -12.13 30.26
N GLU A 486 -16.73 -12.57 30.07
CA GLU A 486 -17.70 -11.92 29.19
C GLU A 486 -18.05 -10.51 29.69
N LYS A 487 -18.25 -10.35 31.00
CA LYS A 487 -18.46 -9.03 31.62
C LYS A 487 -17.28 -8.08 31.38
N ASN A 488 -16.05 -8.58 31.54
CA ASN A 488 -14.84 -7.79 31.27
C ASN A 488 -14.72 -7.40 29.78
N THR A 489 -15.07 -8.32 28.87
CA THR A 489 -15.10 -8.06 27.42
C THR A 489 -16.06 -6.92 27.09
N PHE A 490 -17.27 -6.93 27.66
CA PHE A 490 -18.24 -5.84 27.48
C PHE A 490 -17.74 -4.50 28.03
N ILE A 491 -17.10 -4.49 29.21
CA ILE A 491 -16.52 -3.27 29.79
C ILE A 491 -15.45 -2.69 28.86
N ARG A 492 -14.55 -3.53 28.32
CA ARG A 492 -13.52 -3.10 27.36
C ARG A 492 -14.13 -2.57 26.08
N PHE A 493 -15.17 -3.23 25.56
CA PHE A 493 -15.92 -2.73 24.40
C PHE A 493 -16.51 -1.33 24.64
N ASN A 494 -17.11 -1.09 25.81
CA ASN A 494 -17.65 0.23 26.13
C ASN A 494 -16.56 1.31 26.22
N LYS A 495 -15.35 0.97 26.68
CA LYS A 495 -14.21 1.90 26.62
C LYS A 495 -13.87 2.27 25.19
N ILE A 496 -13.85 1.29 24.28
CA ILE A 496 -13.66 1.53 22.84
C ILE A 496 -14.74 2.47 22.33
N LEU A 497 -16.02 2.24 22.65
CA LEU A 497 -17.13 3.10 22.23
C LEU A 497 -16.98 4.56 22.66
N GLN A 498 -16.42 4.81 23.85
CA GLN A 498 -16.24 6.15 24.43
C GLN A 498 -15.07 6.94 23.83
N LEU A 499 -14.22 6.34 23.00
CA LEU A 499 -13.09 7.04 22.38
C LEU A 499 -13.57 8.12 21.42
N ASP A 500 -13.13 9.36 21.60
CA ASP A 500 -13.35 10.41 20.61
C ASP A 500 -12.53 10.12 19.36
N ILE A 501 -13.21 9.92 18.23
CA ILE A 501 -12.58 9.95 16.92
C ILE A 501 -12.86 11.37 16.41
N GLN A 502 -11.86 12.07 15.89
CA GLN A 502 -12.00 13.46 15.40
C GLN A 502 -13.08 13.65 14.31
N ASP A 503 -13.65 12.56 13.80
CA ASP A 503 -14.94 12.53 13.10
C ASP A 503 -16.16 12.81 14.02
N ASN A 504 -15.97 13.31 15.25
CA ASN A 504 -17.07 13.54 16.19
C ASN A 504 -18.04 14.67 15.79
N ASN A 505 -17.70 15.49 14.79
CA ASN A 505 -18.66 16.43 14.20
C ASN A 505 -19.82 15.73 13.46
N PHE A 506 -19.74 14.41 13.26
CA PHE A 506 -20.85 13.60 12.72
C PHE A 506 -21.94 13.25 13.76
N TYR A 507 -21.73 13.49 15.06
CA TYR A 507 -22.49 12.80 16.12
C TYR A 507 -23.46 13.66 16.93
N LYS A 508 -23.66 14.93 16.59
CA LYS A 508 -24.53 15.83 17.38
C LYS A 508 -26.05 15.59 17.24
N THR A 509 -26.52 14.61 16.47
CA THR A 509 -27.97 14.47 16.19
C THR A 509 -28.64 13.18 16.67
N ALA A 510 -27.99 12.31 17.46
CA ALA A 510 -28.63 11.05 17.87
C ALA A 510 -28.50 10.66 19.36
N ILE A 511 -28.05 11.54 20.25
CA ILE A 511 -28.02 11.27 21.71
C ILE A 511 -29.08 12.08 22.48
N HIS A 512 -29.84 12.94 21.81
CA HIS A 512 -31.05 13.54 22.38
C HIS A 512 -32.26 13.30 21.47
N LYS A 513 -32.88 12.14 21.66
CA LYS A 513 -34.33 11.95 21.61
C LYS A 513 -34.71 10.68 22.36
#